data_AF-A0A6A5CA91-F1
#
_entry.id   AF-A0A6A5CA91-F1
#
_cell.length_a   1.000
_cell.length_b   1.000
_cell.length_c   1.000
_cell.angle_alpha   90.00
_cell.angle_beta   90.00
_cell.angle_gamma   90.00
#
_symmetry.space_group_name_H-M   'P 1'
#
loop_
_entity.id
_entity.type
_entity.pdbx_description
1 polymer ?
#
loop_
_entity_poly.entity_id
_entity_poly.type
_entity_poly.pdbx_seq_one_letter_code
_entity_poly.pdbx_strand_id
1 'polypeptide(L)'
;MIDGTAGSETVLCTQVSSNNTTEQHDDEQNLFPTITDLSQMIDAIGSDTDDFKFMEQDNYLFYCYGRVKSTTFPPLFTLSNDQIQISEEELKRRKIRREIRGLAFEKSSGKLVSRCLHKFFNLVDENEESSIQTLESRFNTHTKSINLLDIFLVLEKLDGSMVMPIRVHNNHIVFRTKRGYFNNVTNEADLFVHNTQFHHHHHSGDTAPEKRMQYLEFCEYTMKQGLTPIFEFYSKQNMVVVEYSETFLTLIAIRSTSHGTYMPYEEMCELCEKFNVPYVTCIFSSKSNNNTRVRRSNNCTMDSTDSSPPFNTPLIIHTFEELKNKVNELRGIEGVVLRHKKTGEMFKLKTKWYSELHKKKQLITDSNPSPSHVWKLVLDESVDDFLPFLNTEKEKQELRRFNDQVWNAIDECAENALKVVQEAMNHSHCELNGAVDVAASSIRAMSSHSSSSQQETQPSSSPLPTFRAKEISQYITDHTNHNIIFRKIVFKVKGELDKRKLQQSMDFKQSLKEIHACTNTNKGIMSIMTPQEVVKYFIMQYIFKDLELVKECLNRPHLVYNNYRVI
;
A
#
# COMPACT_ATOMS: atom_id res chain seq x y z
N MET A 1 -1.26 -73.85 7.63
CA MET A 1 -2.13 -73.92 8.83
C MET A 1 -1.70 -72.82 9.77
N ILE A 2 -2.68 -72.16 10.39
CA ILE A 2 -2.64 -71.04 11.35
C ILE A 2 -2.40 -69.69 10.65
N ASP A 3 -3.46 -69.02 10.17
CA ASP A 3 -4.37 -68.08 10.88
C ASP A 3 -3.64 -66.78 11.29
N GLY A 4 -4.07 -65.56 10.93
CA GLY A 4 -5.41 -65.13 10.52
C GLY A 4 -5.97 -64.14 11.53
N THR A 5 -5.40 -62.94 11.65
CA THR A 5 -6.00 -61.84 12.42
C THR A 5 -5.86 -60.53 11.65
N ALA A 6 -6.89 -60.23 10.87
CA ALA A 6 -7.16 -58.92 10.31
C ALA A 6 -7.67 -58.01 11.45
N GLY A 7 -6.89 -56.99 11.78
CA GLY A 7 -7.34 -55.87 12.62
C GLY A 7 -8.19 -54.92 11.78
N SER A 8 -9.49 -54.92 12.04
CA SER A 8 -10.46 -53.95 11.54
C SER A 8 -10.16 -52.57 12.14
N GLU A 9 -9.42 -51.71 11.42
CA GLU A 9 -9.38 -50.28 11.73
C GLU A 9 -10.63 -49.60 11.17
N THR A 10 -11.52 -49.27 12.09
CA THR A 10 -12.77 -48.54 11.87
C THR A 10 -12.47 -47.18 11.25
N VAL A 11 -12.82 -47.05 9.98
CA VAL A 11 -12.85 -45.79 9.23
C VAL A 11 -13.89 -44.87 9.89
N LEU A 12 -13.44 -43.82 10.58
CA LEU A 12 -14.30 -42.70 10.98
C LEU A 12 -14.57 -41.82 9.75
N CYS A 13 -15.40 -42.34 8.85
CA CYS A 13 -16.08 -41.56 7.83
C CYS A 13 -17.44 -41.21 8.43
N THR A 14 -17.61 -39.98 8.88
CA THR A 14 -18.90 -39.46 9.34
C THR A 14 -19.85 -39.45 8.14
N GLN A 15 -20.68 -40.50 8.06
CA GLN A 15 -21.84 -40.52 7.19
C GLN A 15 -22.83 -39.46 7.67
N VAL A 16 -23.07 -38.46 6.84
CA VAL A 16 -24.18 -37.52 7.00
C VAL A 16 -25.47 -38.35 6.89
N SER A 17 -26.07 -38.61 8.05
CA SER A 17 -27.32 -39.34 8.16
C SER A 17 -28.48 -38.38 7.95
N SER A 18 -29.27 -38.63 6.92
CA SER A 18 -30.55 -37.98 6.64
C SER A 18 -31.56 -38.29 7.74
N ASN A 19 -31.92 -37.30 8.55
CA ASN A 19 -33.11 -37.35 9.39
C ASN A 19 -34.05 -36.19 9.02
N ASN A 20 -35.19 -36.56 8.45
CA ASN A 20 -36.35 -35.71 8.25
C ASN A 20 -36.94 -35.31 9.61
N THR A 21 -36.75 -34.06 10.00
CA THR A 21 -37.67 -33.35 10.89
C THR A 21 -37.76 -31.91 10.41
N THR A 22 -38.99 -31.51 10.16
CA THR A 22 -39.42 -30.27 9.53
C THR A 22 -39.10 -29.05 10.39
N GLU A 23 -37.95 -28.43 10.18
CA GLU A 23 -37.69 -27.04 10.54
C GLU A 23 -37.09 -26.33 9.32
N GLN A 24 -37.89 -25.43 8.74
CA GLN A 24 -37.52 -24.61 7.58
C GLN A 24 -36.56 -23.51 8.02
N HIS A 25 -35.27 -23.59 7.60
CA HIS A 25 -34.38 -22.47 7.21
C HIS A 25 -32.89 -22.91 7.17
N ASP A 26 -32.51 -23.91 6.34
CA ASP A 26 -31.10 -24.33 6.18
C ASP A 26 -30.72 -24.64 4.71
N ASP A 27 -31.22 -23.85 3.76
CA ASP A 27 -30.82 -23.89 2.34
C ASP A 27 -29.52 -23.07 2.08
N GLU A 28 -28.46 -23.27 2.86
CA GLU A 28 -27.12 -22.77 2.48
C GLU A 28 -26.54 -23.67 1.38
N GLN A 29 -26.90 -23.37 0.12
CA GLN A 29 -26.35 -24.04 -1.06
C GLN A 29 -24.81 -24.11 -0.99
N ASN A 30 -24.26 -25.32 -1.05
CA ASN A 30 -22.81 -25.56 -1.04
C ASN A 30 -22.09 -24.62 -2.04
N LEU A 31 -21.29 -23.70 -1.50
CA LEU A 31 -20.62 -22.63 -2.26
C LEU A 31 -19.55 -23.18 -3.20
N PHE A 32 -18.88 -24.27 -2.80
CA PHE A 32 -17.75 -24.81 -3.54
C PHE A 32 -18.15 -26.01 -4.40
N PRO A 33 -17.83 -26.00 -5.70
CA PRO A 33 -18.18 -27.10 -6.59
C PRO A 33 -17.22 -28.28 -6.37
N THR A 34 -17.74 -29.49 -6.54
CA THR A 34 -16.89 -30.68 -6.67
C THR A 34 -16.22 -30.66 -8.04
N ILE A 35 -14.89 -30.67 -8.04
CA ILE A 35 -14.05 -30.73 -9.24
C ILE A 35 -13.11 -31.91 -9.06
N THR A 36 -13.21 -32.90 -9.93
CA THR A 36 -12.37 -34.09 -9.90
C THR A 36 -11.55 -34.24 -11.18
N ASP A 37 -12.07 -33.73 -12.29
CA ASP A 37 -11.51 -33.91 -13.62
C ASP A 37 -11.33 -32.58 -14.38
N LEU A 38 -10.32 -32.56 -15.25
CA LEU A 38 -9.97 -31.42 -16.09
C LEU A 38 -11.12 -30.97 -16.99
N SER A 39 -11.93 -31.89 -17.52
CA SER A 39 -13.06 -31.59 -18.41
C SER A 39 -14.05 -30.60 -17.79
N GLN A 40 -14.38 -30.78 -16.52
CA GLN A 40 -15.31 -29.89 -15.80
C GLN A 40 -14.85 -28.43 -15.79
N MET A 41 -13.53 -28.21 -15.73
CA MET A 41 -12.94 -26.88 -15.74
C MET A 41 -12.88 -26.31 -17.17
N ILE A 42 -12.54 -27.14 -18.16
CA ILE A 42 -12.57 -26.75 -19.58
C ILE A 42 -13.99 -26.33 -19.99
N ASP A 43 -15.00 -27.11 -19.61
CA ASP A 43 -16.41 -26.81 -19.87
C ASP A 43 -16.83 -25.48 -19.23
N ALA A 44 -16.37 -25.22 -18.01
CA ALA A 44 -16.68 -23.98 -17.30
C ALA A 44 -16.00 -22.74 -17.93
N ILE A 45 -14.80 -22.88 -18.50
CA ILE A 45 -14.14 -21.84 -19.29
C ILE A 45 -14.94 -21.58 -20.58
N GLY A 46 -15.32 -22.64 -21.29
CA GLY A 46 -16.00 -22.54 -22.57
C GLY A 46 -15.19 -21.72 -23.59
N SER A 47 -15.83 -20.76 -24.24
CA SER A 47 -15.19 -19.86 -25.22
C SER A 47 -14.37 -18.72 -24.60
N ASP A 48 -14.39 -18.54 -23.27
CA ASP A 48 -13.77 -17.39 -22.59
C ASP A 48 -12.25 -17.59 -22.35
N THR A 49 -11.51 -18.08 -23.35
CA THR A 49 -10.12 -18.54 -23.19
C THR A 49 -9.12 -17.43 -22.88
N ASP A 50 -9.42 -16.18 -23.24
CA ASP A 50 -8.48 -15.06 -23.07
C ASP A 50 -8.25 -14.66 -21.60
N ASP A 51 -9.29 -14.87 -20.78
CA ASP A 51 -9.32 -14.48 -19.36
C ASP A 51 -8.53 -15.47 -18.49
N PHE A 52 -8.38 -16.70 -18.97
CA PHE A 52 -7.72 -17.78 -18.25
C PHE A 52 -6.33 -18.06 -18.83
N LYS A 53 -5.45 -18.59 -17.99
CA LYS A 53 -4.07 -18.94 -18.32
C LYS A 53 -3.82 -20.38 -17.93
N PHE A 54 -3.19 -21.10 -18.82
CA PHE A 54 -2.72 -22.45 -18.59
C PHE A 54 -1.20 -22.48 -18.68
N MET A 55 -0.57 -23.29 -17.83
CA MET A 55 0.85 -23.57 -17.87
C MET A 55 1.02 -25.09 -17.77
N GLU A 56 1.92 -25.64 -18.57
CA GLU A 56 2.30 -27.04 -18.51
C GLU A 56 3.72 -27.13 -17.95
N GLN A 57 3.91 -28.02 -16.98
CA GLN A 57 5.22 -28.28 -16.40
C GLN A 57 5.27 -29.74 -15.92
N ASP A 58 6.27 -30.46 -16.42
CA ASP A 58 6.44 -31.90 -16.25
C ASP A 58 5.13 -32.68 -16.51
N ASN A 59 4.59 -33.33 -15.48
CA ASN A 59 3.36 -34.14 -15.54
C ASN A 59 2.12 -33.38 -15.09
N TYR A 60 2.18 -32.04 -14.97
CA TYR A 60 1.10 -31.24 -14.42
C TYR A 60 0.64 -30.10 -15.33
N LEU A 61 -0.66 -29.83 -15.27
CA LEU A 61 -1.33 -28.70 -15.91
C LEU A 61 -1.83 -27.74 -14.82
N PHE A 62 -1.41 -26.48 -14.90
CA PHE A 62 -1.77 -25.42 -13.94
C PHE A 62 -2.71 -24.42 -14.59
N TYR A 63 -3.86 -24.17 -13.96
CA TYR A 63 -4.87 -23.24 -14.45
C TYR A 63 -5.12 -22.10 -13.48
N CYS A 64 -4.96 -20.87 -13.95
CA CYS A 64 -5.33 -19.66 -13.22
C CYS A 64 -5.99 -18.65 -14.16
N TYR A 65 -6.32 -17.47 -13.66
CA TYR A 65 -6.78 -16.35 -14.48
C TYR A 65 -5.62 -15.38 -14.79
N GLY A 66 -5.74 -14.71 -15.94
CA GLY A 66 -4.87 -13.62 -16.37
C GLY A 66 -5.49 -12.27 -16.05
N ARG A 67 -5.95 -11.56 -17.08
CA ARG A 67 -6.68 -10.29 -16.90
C ARG A 67 -8.14 -10.59 -16.59
N VAL A 68 -8.65 -9.96 -15.54
CA VAL A 68 -10.04 -10.10 -15.10
C VAL A 68 -10.89 -9.03 -15.79
N LYS A 69 -11.95 -9.45 -16.46
CA LYS A 69 -13.03 -8.61 -17.01
C LYS A 69 -14.26 -8.74 -16.11
N SER A 70 -15.26 -7.89 -16.32
CA SER A 70 -16.56 -7.98 -15.64
C SER A 70 -17.25 -9.33 -15.87
N THR A 71 -16.98 -9.99 -17.00
CA THR A 71 -17.55 -11.30 -17.37
C THR A 71 -16.74 -12.50 -16.86
N THR A 72 -15.51 -12.29 -16.37
CA THR A 72 -14.66 -13.41 -15.92
C THR A 72 -15.23 -14.12 -14.69
N PHE A 73 -15.91 -13.33 -13.85
CA PHE A 73 -16.28 -13.65 -12.48
C PHE A 73 -17.69 -13.11 -12.19
N PRO A 74 -18.71 -13.63 -12.90
CA PRO A 74 -20.08 -13.14 -12.74
C PRO A 74 -20.63 -13.46 -11.34
N PRO A 75 -21.52 -12.61 -10.79
CA PRO A 75 -22.12 -12.80 -9.47
C PRO A 75 -22.78 -14.18 -9.31
N LEU A 76 -22.70 -14.74 -8.11
CA LEU A 76 -23.35 -16.03 -7.81
C LEU A 76 -24.85 -15.90 -7.49
N PHE A 77 -25.32 -14.67 -7.24
CA PHE A 77 -26.71 -14.34 -6.93
C PHE A 77 -27.10 -13.03 -7.62
N THR A 78 -28.40 -12.83 -7.87
CA THR A 78 -28.98 -11.61 -8.43
C THR A 78 -29.70 -10.84 -7.33
N LEU A 79 -29.48 -9.52 -7.24
CA LEU A 79 -30.13 -8.65 -6.25
C LEU A 79 -31.44 -8.02 -6.73
N SER A 80 -31.74 -8.08 -8.04
CA SER A 80 -32.95 -7.50 -8.61
C SER A 80 -34.18 -8.37 -8.39
N ASN A 81 -35.31 -7.73 -8.03
CA ASN A 81 -36.65 -8.33 -8.06
C ASN A 81 -37.06 -8.85 -9.45
N ASP A 82 -36.31 -8.50 -10.50
CA ASP A 82 -36.38 -9.15 -11.80
C ASP A 82 -35.70 -10.51 -11.72
N GLN A 83 -36.53 -11.53 -11.48
CA GLN A 83 -36.17 -12.95 -11.35
C GLN A 83 -35.60 -13.53 -12.65
N ILE A 84 -34.41 -13.13 -13.07
CA ILE A 84 -33.61 -13.98 -13.96
C ILE A 84 -33.04 -15.09 -13.08
N GLN A 85 -33.78 -16.19 -12.98
CA GLN A 85 -33.33 -17.39 -12.29
C GLN A 85 -32.08 -17.92 -13.02
N ILE A 86 -30.93 -17.87 -12.35
CA ILE A 86 -29.69 -18.45 -12.86
C ILE A 86 -29.93 -19.98 -12.93
N SER A 87 -29.74 -20.59 -14.10
CA SER A 87 -29.85 -22.04 -14.23
C SER A 87 -28.79 -22.73 -13.35
N GLU A 88 -29.08 -23.94 -12.87
CA GLU A 88 -28.13 -24.70 -12.05
C GLU A 88 -26.79 -24.93 -12.75
N GLU A 89 -26.82 -25.18 -14.07
CA GLU A 89 -25.62 -25.35 -14.89
C GLU A 89 -24.80 -24.07 -14.98
N GLU A 90 -25.44 -22.91 -15.17
CA GLU A 90 -24.72 -21.64 -15.16
C GLU A 90 -24.18 -21.35 -13.76
N LEU A 91 -24.95 -21.55 -12.68
CA LEU A 91 -24.46 -21.38 -11.32
C LEU A 91 -23.24 -22.25 -11.03
N LYS A 92 -23.28 -23.52 -11.45
CA LYS A 92 -22.15 -24.46 -11.35
C LYS A 92 -20.94 -23.97 -12.15
N ARG A 93 -21.13 -23.50 -13.38
CA ARG A 93 -20.07 -22.89 -14.20
C ARG A 93 -19.45 -21.68 -13.50
N ARG A 94 -20.27 -20.77 -12.93
CA ARG A 94 -19.79 -19.60 -12.18
C ARG A 94 -18.98 -20.01 -10.96
N LYS A 95 -19.47 -20.98 -10.18
CA LYS A 95 -18.77 -21.57 -9.03
C LYS A 95 -17.42 -22.16 -9.44
N ILE A 96 -17.34 -22.92 -10.53
CA ILE A 96 -16.08 -23.49 -11.03
C ILE A 96 -15.12 -22.38 -11.46
N ARG A 97 -15.59 -21.33 -12.14
CA ARG A 97 -14.73 -20.19 -12.53
C ARG A 97 -14.04 -19.56 -11.31
N ARG A 98 -14.73 -19.42 -10.17
CA ARG A 98 -14.12 -18.91 -8.92
C ARG A 98 -12.93 -19.75 -8.44
N GLU A 99 -12.88 -21.02 -8.80
CA GLU A 99 -11.84 -21.96 -8.40
C GLU A 99 -10.60 -21.89 -9.29
N ILE A 100 -10.68 -21.28 -10.48
CA ILE A 100 -9.59 -21.19 -11.47
C ILE A 100 -8.55 -20.14 -11.03
N ARG A 101 -7.96 -20.35 -9.85
CA ARG A 101 -6.95 -19.51 -9.20
C ARG A 101 -5.73 -20.37 -8.81
N GLY A 102 -5.30 -21.21 -9.74
CA GLY A 102 -4.18 -22.13 -9.59
C GLY A 102 -4.60 -23.57 -9.30
N LEU A 103 -5.62 -24.09 -9.99
CA LEU A 103 -5.91 -25.53 -9.99
C LEU A 103 -4.75 -26.28 -10.66
N ALA A 104 -4.38 -27.44 -10.10
CA ALA A 104 -3.35 -28.30 -10.66
C ALA A 104 -3.93 -29.66 -10.99
N PHE A 105 -3.79 -30.10 -12.24
CA PHE A 105 -4.25 -31.40 -12.72
C PHE A 105 -3.07 -32.25 -13.15
N GLU A 106 -3.14 -33.55 -12.92
CA GLU A 106 -2.20 -34.51 -13.50
C GLU A 106 -2.49 -34.67 -15.00
N LYS A 107 -1.47 -34.49 -15.83
CA LYS A 107 -1.59 -34.46 -17.30
C LYS A 107 -2.07 -35.79 -17.88
N SER A 108 -1.61 -36.92 -17.32
CA SER A 108 -1.93 -38.26 -17.83
C SER A 108 -3.36 -38.69 -17.55
N SER A 109 -3.93 -38.29 -16.41
CA SER A 109 -5.25 -38.74 -15.97
C SER A 109 -6.33 -37.67 -16.03
N GLY A 110 -5.96 -36.38 -16.13
CA GLY A 110 -6.89 -35.27 -15.96
C GLY A 110 -7.34 -35.05 -14.52
N LYS A 111 -6.84 -35.82 -13.55
CA LYS A 111 -7.26 -35.75 -12.15
C LYS A 111 -6.78 -34.48 -11.47
N LEU A 112 -7.65 -33.82 -10.70
CA LEU A 112 -7.28 -32.71 -9.85
C LEU A 112 -6.39 -33.19 -8.68
N VAL A 113 -5.19 -32.63 -8.56
CA VAL A 113 -4.19 -33.03 -7.54
C VAL A 113 -3.90 -31.95 -6.50
N SER A 114 -4.17 -30.68 -6.79
CA SER A 114 -4.16 -29.65 -5.73
C SER A 114 -5.05 -28.46 -6.06
N ARG A 115 -5.67 -27.87 -5.03
CA ARG A 115 -6.67 -26.80 -5.14
C ARG A 115 -6.33 -25.62 -4.23
N CYS A 116 -5.96 -24.49 -4.84
CA CYS A 116 -5.69 -23.20 -4.18
C CYS A 116 -6.93 -22.62 -3.47
N LEU A 117 -6.79 -21.44 -2.84
CA LEU A 117 -7.95 -20.61 -2.45
C LEU A 117 -8.77 -20.20 -3.68
N HIS A 118 -10.10 -20.19 -3.54
CA HIS A 118 -11.01 -19.58 -4.51
C HIS A 118 -10.73 -18.07 -4.68
N LYS A 119 -11.22 -17.46 -5.76
CA LYS A 119 -11.19 -16.00 -5.94
C LYS A 119 -12.18 -15.36 -4.97
N PHE A 120 -11.66 -14.47 -4.12
CA PHE A 120 -12.44 -13.57 -3.27
C PHE A 120 -12.09 -12.09 -3.53
N PHE A 121 -12.99 -11.21 -3.10
CA PHE A 121 -13.04 -9.78 -3.48
C PHE A 121 -12.75 -8.87 -2.28
N ASN A 122 -12.30 -7.66 -2.55
CA ASN A 122 -12.16 -6.61 -1.53
C ASN A 122 -13.55 -6.17 -1.06
N LEU A 123 -13.71 -5.98 0.25
CA LEU A 123 -14.96 -5.61 0.92
C LEU A 123 -15.35 -4.13 0.75
N VAL A 124 -14.96 -3.50 -0.35
CA VAL A 124 -15.24 -2.08 -0.63
C VAL A 124 -15.47 -1.95 -2.14
N ASP A 125 -16.70 -2.26 -2.55
CA ASP A 125 -17.26 -2.03 -3.89
C ASP A 125 -16.36 -2.47 -5.08
N GLU A 126 -15.58 -3.56 -4.93
CA GLU A 126 -14.88 -4.19 -6.08
C GLU A 126 -15.92 -4.71 -7.07
N ASN A 127 -17.05 -5.21 -6.56
CA ASN A 127 -18.21 -5.62 -7.31
C ASN A 127 -19.47 -5.62 -6.41
N GLU A 128 -20.63 -5.77 -7.04
CA GLU A 128 -21.94 -5.78 -6.36
C GLU A 128 -22.00 -6.81 -5.21
N GLU A 129 -21.48 -8.03 -5.43
CA GLU A 129 -21.50 -9.14 -4.44
C GLU A 129 -20.66 -8.89 -3.18
N SER A 130 -19.69 -7.97 -3.23
CA SER A 130 -18.81 -7.63 -2.10
C SER A 130 -19.08 -6.25 -1.49
N SER A 131 -20.10 -5.54 -1.99
CA SER A 131 -20.54 -4.26 -1.44
C SER A 131 -21.07 -4.43 -0.02
N ILE A 132 -20.83 -3.43 0.83
CA ILE A 132 -21.26 -3.46 2.23
C ILE A 132 -22.78 -3.64 2.32
N GLN A 133 -23.55 -2.95 1.49
CA GLN A 133 -25.01 -3.04 1.50
C GLN A 133 -25.49 -4.46 1.18
N THR A 134 -24.84 -5.13 0.23
CA THR A 134 -25.16 -6.52 -0.14
C THR A 134 -24.80 -7.49 0.98
N LEU A 135 -23.62 -7.34 1.57
CA LEU A 135 -23.18 -8.20 2.67
C LEU A 135 -24.02 -7.99 3.93
N GLU A 136 -24.40 -6.76 4.25
CA GLU A 136 -25.34 -6.47 5.33
C GLU A 136 -26.70 -7.09 5.05
N SER A 137 -27.22 -7.01 3.82
CA SER A 137 -28.48 -7.67 3.46
C SER A 137 -28.40 -9.19 3.58
N ARG A 138 -27.25 -9.80 3.23
CA ARG A 138 -27.03 -11.26 3.28
C ARG A 138 -26.80 -11.79 4.69
N PHE A 139 -26.07 -11.05 5.53
CA PHE A 139 -25.57 -11.55 6.81
C PHE A 139 -26.13 -10.81 8.05
N ASN A 140 -26.79 -9.67 7.86
CA ASN A 140 -27.40 -8.87 8.93
C ASN A 140 -28.94 -8.94 8.80
N THR A 141 -29.52 -10.05 9.24
CA THR A 141 -30.99 -10.20 9.31
C THR A 141 -31.52 -9.21 10.35
N HIS A 142 -32.55 -8.43 10.00
CA HIS A 142 -33.10 -7.23 10.68
C HIS A 142 -33.57 -7.37 12.15
N THR A 143 -33.13 -8.39 12.88
CA THR A 143 -33.59 -8.69 14.24
C THR A 143 -32.44 -9.22 15.09
N LYS A 144 -32.05 -8.43 16.10
CA LYS A 144 -31.04 -8.65 17.17
C LYS A 144 -29.58 -8.26 16.87
N SER A 145 -28.93 -7.86 17.96
CA SER A 145 -27.50 -7.58 18.15
C SER A 145 -26.61 -8.71 17.61
N ILE A 146 -26.33 -8.70 16.31
CA ILE A 146 -25.36 -9.59 15.69
C ILE A 146 -23.96 -9.08 15.99
N ASN A 147 -23.06 -10.01 16.35
CA ASN A 147 -21.62 -9.78 16.36
C ASN A 147 -21.03 -10.47 15.13
N LEU A 148 -20.48 -9.71 14.19
CA LEU A 148 -19.85 -10.24 12.99
C LEU A 148 -18.72 -11.23 13.30
N LEU A 149 -18.05 -11.09 14.45
CA LEU A 149 -17.00 -12.01 14.90
C LEU A 149 -17.53 -13.39 15.28
N ASP A 150 -18.85 -13.54 15.47
CA ASP A 150 -19.46 -14.86 15.69
C ASP A 150 -19.70 -15.58 14.35
N ILE A 151 -19.84 -14.84 13.25
CA ILE A 151 -20.09 -15.34 11.90
C ILE A 151 -18.77 -15.52 11.11
N PHE A 152 -17.85 -14.57 11.24
CA PHE A 152 -16.61 -14.51 10.49
C PHE A 152 -15.40 -14.68 11.39
N LEU A 153 -14.39 -15.38 10.87
CA LEU A 153 -13.01 -15.27 11.32
C LEU A 153 -12.40 -14.02 10.67
N VAL A 154 -11.65 -13.24 11.43
CA VAL A 154 -10.89 -12.10 10.91
C VAL A 154 -9.40 -12.44 10.97
N LEU A 155 -8.90 -13.04 9.90
CA LEU A 155 -7.54 -13.56 9.82
C LEU A 155 -6.57 -12.49 9.30
N GLU A 156 -5.33 -12.49 9.78
CA GLU A 156 -4.29 -11.64 9.22
C GLU A 156 -4.10 -11.92 7.73
N LYS A 157 -4.12 -10.86 6.92
CA LYS A 157 -3.73 -10.95 5.52
C LYS A 157 -2.22 -10.79 5.45
N LEU A 158 -1.51 -11.91 5.47
CA LEU A 158 -0.07 -11.96 5.27
C LEU A 158 0.30 -11.49 3.85
N ASP A 159 1.36 -10.69 3.75
CA ASP A 159 1.79 -10.04 2.51
C ASP A 159 3.00 -10.77 1.89
N GLY A 160 2.74 -11.95 1.32
CA GLY A 160 3.76 -12.77 0.68
C GLY A 160 3.29 -13.38 -0.63
N SER A 161 3.74 -14.60 -0.87
CA SER A 161 3.33 -15.42 -2.00
C SER A 161 2.67 -16.70 -1.54
N MET A 162 1.43 -16.91 -2.00
CA MET A 162 0.68 -18.12 -1.75
C MET A 162 1.35 -19.35 -2.41
N VAL A 163 1.71 -20.33 -1.59
CA VAL A 163 2.35 -21.59 -2.02
C VAL A 163 1.62 -22.82 -1.48
N MET A 164 1.70 -23.92 -2.22
CA MET A 164 1.04 -25.19 -1.89
C MET A 164 2.00 -26.34 -2.21
N PRO A 165 1.98 -27.46 -1.46
CA PRO A 165 2.76 -28.63 -1.82
C PRO A 165 2.17 -29.33 -3.06
N ILE A 166 3.04 -29.95 -3.84
CA ILE A 166 2.68 -30.88 -4.90
C ILE A 166 3.71 -32.02 -4.90
N ARG A 167 3.27 -33.24 -5.22
CA ARG A 167 4.20 -34.36 -5.42
C ARG A 167 4.79 -34.26 -6.81
N VAL A 168 6.08 -34.55 -6.93
CA VAL A 168 6.78 -34.67 -8.22
C VAL A 168 7.39 -36.06 -8.35
N HIS A 169 8.22 -36.27 -9.39
CA HIS A 169 8.90 -37.54 -9.63
C HIS A 169 9.64 -38.04 -8.37
N ASN A 170 9.69 -39.37 -8.19
CA ASN A 170 10.20 -40.05 -6.98
C ASN A 170 9.43 -39.76 -5.69
N ASN A 171 8.17 -39.30 -5.79
CA ASN A 171 7.29 -39.07 -4.65
C ASN A 171 7.79 -37.96 -3.68
N HIS A 172 8.67 -37.09 -4.16
CA HIS A 172 9.13 -35.93 -3.40
C HIS A 172 8.07 -34.83 -3.39
N ILE A 173 7.96 -34.12 -2.27
CA ILE A 173 7.09 -32.95 -2.14
C ILE A 173 7.93 -31.71 -2.45
N VAL A 174 7.42 -30.87 -3.35
CA VAL A 174 7.94 -29.52 -3.63
C VAL A 174 6.82 -28.51 -3.49
N PHE A 175 7.15 -27.25 -3.26
CA PHE A 175 6.18 -26.16 -3.21
C PHE A 175 5.96 -25.54 -4.59
N ARG A 176 4.72 -25.18 -4.88
CA ARG A 176 4.30 -24.49 -6.10
C ARG A 176 3.57 -23.20 -5.77
N THR A 177 3.60 -22.23 -6.67
CA THR A 177 2.67 -21.09 -6.67
C THR A 177 1.40 -21.43 -7.46
N LYS A 178 0.53 -20.44 -7.67
CA LYS A 178 -0.63 -20.53 -8.58
C LYS A 178 -0.27 -20.97 -10.00
N ARG A 179 0.97 -20.73 -10.43
CA ARG A 179 1.44 -20.88 -11.82
C ARG A 179 2.34 -22.10 -12.05
N GLY A 180 2.62 -22.87 -11.01
CA GLY A 180 3.58 -23.98 -11.07
C GLY A 180 4.74 -23.78 -10.09
N TYR A 181 5.81 -24.55 -10.29
CA TYR A 181 6.99 -24.61 -9.42
C TYR A 181 8.28 -24.25 -10.20
N PHE A 182 9.45 -24.33 -9.56
CA PHE A 182 10.74 -23.93 -10.14
C PHE A 182 10.86 -22.44 -10.56
N ASN A 183 10.25 -21.56 -9.77
CA ASN A 183 10.51 -20.12 -9.80
C ASN A 183 11.21 -19.69 -8.49
N ASN A 184 11.67 -18.43 -8.43
CA ASN A 184 12.41 -17.91 -7.28
C ASN A 184 11.68 -18.16 -5.95
N VAL A 185 10.39 -17.82 -5.88
CA VAL A 185 9.55 -17.99 -4.67
C VAL A 185 9.50 -19.45 -4.24
N THR A 186 9.26 -20.37 -5.17
CA THR A 186 9.12 -21.80 -4.82
C THR A 186 10.44 -22.41 -4.41
N ASN A 187 11.53 -22.04 -5.09
CA ASN A 187 12.86 -22.53 -4.74
C ASN A 187 13.27 -22.04 -3.35
N GLU A 188 12.98 -20.78 -3.02
CA GLU A 188 13.22 -20.23 -1.68
C GLU A 188 12.35 -20.91 -0.61
N ALA A 189 11.09 -21.21 -0.90
CA ALA A 189 10.21 -21.94 0.01
C ALA A 189 10.70 -23.37 0.26
N ASP A 190 11.11 -24.09 -0.78
CA ASP A 190 11.69 -25.44 -0.67
C ASP A 190 12.98 -25.41 0.17
N LEU A 191 13.86 -24.43 -0.06
CA LEU A 191 15.08 -24.24 0.74
C LEU A 191 14.77 -23.90 2.19
N PHE A 192 13.79 -23.04 2.46
CA PHE A 192 13.35 -22.72 3.82
C PHE A 192 12.85 -23.97 4.56
N VAL A 193 12.02 -24.79 3.90
CA VAL A 193 11.53 -26.05 4.48
C VAL A 193 12.67 -27.02 4.74
N HIS A 194 13.57 -27.21 3.78
CA HIS A 194 14.75 -28.05 3.98
C HIS A 194 15.60 -27.59 5.17
N ASN A 195 15.88 -26.28 5.27
CA ASN A 195 16.72 -25.74 6.35
C ASN A 195 16.06 -25.86 7.72
N THR A 196 14.74 -25.58 7.83
CA THR A 196 14.00 -25.69 9.09
C THR A 196 13.80 -27.14 9.54
N GLN A 197 13.86 -28.08 8.61
CA GLN A 197 13.79 -29.50 8.91
C GLN A 197 15.15 -30.08 9.32
N PHE A 198 16.24 -29.77 8.61
CA PHE A 198 17.49 -30.52 8.81
C PHE A 198 18.55 -29.82 9.69
N HIS A 199 18.40 -28.53 10.03
CA HIS A 199 19.33 -27.85 10.94
C HIS A 199 18.99 -28.09 12.42
N HIS A 200 19.47 -29.22 12.96
CA HIS A 200 19.78 -29.31 14.38
C HIS A 200 21.09 -28.55 14.65
N HIS A 201 21.02 -27.49 15.45
CA HIS A 201 22.22 -26.93 16.06
C HIS A 201 22.83 -27.95 17.02
N HIS A 202 24.04 -28.40 16.68
CA HIS A 202 25.09 -28.72 17.64
C HIS A 202 25.44 -27.45 18.45
N HIS A 203 24.55 -26.95 19.31
CA HIS A 203 24.90 -26.02 20.36
C HIS A 203 24.61 -26.67 21.70
N SER A 204 25.69 -27.19 22.26
CA SER A 204 25.88 -27.56 23.65
C SER A 204 25.49 -26.41 24.59
N GLY A 205 24.54 -26.67 25.50
CA GLY A 205 24.29 -25.83 26.67
C GLY A 205 22.83 -25.47 26.88
N ASP A 206 22.11 -26.32 27.61
CA ASP A 206 21.00 -25.97 28.52
C ASP A 206 19.91 -25.01 28.03
N THR A 207 19.11 -25.45 27.05
CA THR A 207 17.66 -25.15 27.01
C THR A 207 16.94 -26.35 26.36
N ALA A 208 15.73 -26.65 26.83
CA ALA A 208 14.94 -27.78 26.32
C ALA A 208 14.84 -27.74 24.78
N PRO A 209 14.88 -28.89 24.07
CA PRO A 209 14.85 -28.90 22.62
C PRO A 209 13.55 -28.26 22.13
N GLU A 210 13.63 -27.10 21.48
CA GLU A 210 12.51 -26.56 20.73
C GLU A 210 12.06 -27.62 19.72
N LYS A 211 10.76 -27.90 19.68
CA LYS A 211 10.21 -28.91 18.76
C LYS A 211 10.55 -28.47 17.33
N ARG A 212 11.10 -29.38 16.53
CA ARG A 212 11.35 -29.16 15.10
C ARG A 212 10.03 -28.94 14.35
N MET A 213 10.04 -28.02 13.37
CA MET A 213 8.91 -27.84 12.44
C MET A 213 8.86 -29.00 11.45
N GLN A 214 7.69 -29.62 11.27
CA GLN A 214 7.52 -30.84 10.47
C GLN A 214 6.67 -30.58 9.21
N TYR A 215 7.12 -29.65 8.36
CA TYR A 215 6.36 -29.24 7.16
C TYR A 215 6.10 -30.39 6.18
N LEU A 216 7.11 -31.18 5.82
CA LEU A 216 6.93 -32.28 4.86
C LEU A 216 6.05 -33.39 5.43
N GLU A 217 6.18 -33.73 6.70
CA GLU A 217 5.33 -34.73 7.37
C GLU A 217 3.88 -34.24 7.45
N PHE A 218 3.67 -32.96 7.74
CA PHE A 218 2.36 -32.32 7.71
C PHE A 218 1.74 -32.32 6.31
N CYS A 219 2.52 -31.95 5.28
CA CYS A 219 2.08 -31.98 3.88
C CYS A 219 1.75 -33.41 3.44
N GLU A 220 2.60 -34.38 3.77
CA GLU A 220 2.38 -35.80 3.49
C GLU A 220 1.07 -36.30 4.13
N TYR A 221 0.84 -35.97 5.40
CA TYR A 221 -0.36 -36.34 6.14
C TYR A 221 -1.62 -35.76 5.47
N THR A 222 -1.65 -34.45 5.21
CA THR A 222 -2.82 -33.77 4.62
C THR A 222 -3.09 -34.24 3.20
N MET A 223 -2.07 -34.39 2.36
CA MET A 223 -2.21 -34.83 0.97
C MET A 223 -2.73 -36.27 0.86
N LYS A 224 -2.31 -37.17 1.76
CA LYS A 224 -2.83 -38.55 1.83
C LYS A 224 -4.33 -38.60 2.12
N GLN A 225 -4.87 -37.61 2.82
CA GLN A 225 -6.31 -37.47 3.10
C GLN A 225 -7.08 -36.78 1.96
N GLY A 226 -6.44 -36.50 0.82
CA GLY A 226 -7.08 -35.78 -0.28
C GLY A 226 -7.28 -34.29 0.02
N LEU A 227 -6.45 -33.71 0.89
CA LEU A 227 -6.47 -32.29 1.24
C LEU A 227 -5.30 -31.54 0.60
N THR A 228 -5.49 -30.26 0.33
CA THR A 228 -4.45 -29.31 -0.09
C THR A 228 -4.22 -28.31 1.05
N PRO A 229 -3.08 -28.38 1.75
CA PRO A 229 -2.68 -27.28 2.64
C PRO A 229 -2.16 -26.10 1.80
N ILE A 230 -2.45 -24.89 2.25
CA ILE A 230 -2.16 -23.65 1.55
C ILE A 230 -1.43 -22.75 2.52
N PHE A 231 -0.27 -22.27 2.10
CA PHE A 231 0.62 -21.44 2.90
C PHE A 231 0.80 -20.07 2.25
N GLU A 232 1.16 -19.09 3.08
CA GLU A 232 1.79 -17.86 2.62
C GLU A 232 3.29 -17.95 2.91
N PHE A 233 4.11 -17.77 1.88
CA PHE A 233 5.57 -17.70 2.00
C PHE A 233 6.03 -16.25 1.86
N TYR A 234 6.88 -15.79 2.76
CA TYR A 234 7.52 -14.49 2.68
C TYR A 234 9.03 -14.66 2.76
N SER A 235 9.74 -13.89 1.93
CA SER A 235 11.18 -13.62 2.06
C SER A 235 11.46 -12.18 1.65
N LYS A 236 12.57 -11.63 2.14
CA LYS A 236 12.99 -10.27 1.78
C LYS A 236 13.22 -10.08 0.28
N GLN A 237 13.59 -11.15 -0.42
CA GLN A 237 13.80 -11.20 -1.87
C GLN A 237 12.49 -11.05 -2.66
N ASN A 238 11.35 -11.43 -2.07
CA ASN A 238 10.04 -11.41 -2.71
C ASN A 238 9.04 -10.53 -1.94
N MET A 239 9.54 -9.46 -1.33
CA MET A 239 8.74 -8.52 -0.56
C MET A 239 7.76 -7.73 -1.44
N VAL A 240 6.49 -7.72 -1.04
CA VAL A 240 5.44 -7.01 -1.77
C VAL A 240 5.31 -5.58 -1.26
N VAL A 241 4.93 -5.35 -0.01
CA VAL A 241 4.91 -4.01 0.64
C VAL A 241 5.35 -4.10 2.09
N VAL A 242 4.88 -5.09 2.86
CA VAL A 242 5.25 -5.23 4.27
C VAL A 242 6.62 -5.88 4.36
N GLU A 243 7.54 -5.22 5.07
CA GLU A 243 8.81 -5.84 5.45
C GLU A 243 8.61 -6.60 6.77
N TYR A 244 8.73 -7.93 6.72
CA TYR A 244 8.81 -8.75 7.92
C TYR A 244 10.27 -8.98 8.30
N SER A 245 10.53 -9.17 9.60
CA SER A 245 11.88 -9.35 10.12
C SER A 245 12.56 -10.62 9.60
N GLU A 246 11.77 -11.67 9.36
CA GLU A 246 12.27 -13.01 9.06
C GLU A 246 11.50 -13.64 7.89
N THR A 247 12.19 -14.49 7.13
CA THR A 247 11.56 -15.39 6.15
C THR A 247 10.64 -16.38 6.87
N PHE A 248 9.46 -16.63 6.32
CA PHE A 248 8.51 -17.58 6.93
C PHE A 248 7.68 -18.34 5.91
N LEU A 249 7.14 -19.47 6.38
CA LEU A 249 6.09 -20.23 5.71
C LEU A 249 4.95 -20.46 6.71
N THR A 250 3.81 -19.79 6.52
CA THR A 250 2.69 -19.84 7.47
C THR A 250 1.47 -20.45 6.81
N LEU A 251 0.86 -21.46 7.44
CA LEU A 251 -0.37 -22.07 6.94
C LEU A 251 -1.54 -21.09 7.04
N ILE A 252 -2.26 -20.88 5.95
CA ILE A 252 -3.41 -19.98 5.89
C ILE A 252 -4.74 -20.70 5.71
N ALA A 253 -4.74 -21.92 5.15
CA ALA A 253 -5.93 -22.75 4.97
C ALA A 253 -5.57 -24.21 4.65
N ILE A 254 -6.52 -25.12 4.87
CA ILE A 254 -6.51 -26.48 4.30
C ILE A 254 -7.85 -26.66 3.58
N ARG A 255 -7.82 -27.19 2.35
CA ARG A 255 -9.03 -27.47 1.56
C ARG A 255 -9.13 -28.94 1.17
N SER A 256 -10.35 -29.47 1.06
CA SER A 256 -10.58 -30.69 0.29
C SER A 256 -10.19 -30.45 -1.16
N THR A 257 -9.31 -31.28 -1.71
CA THR A 257 -8.84 -31.13 -3.09
C THR A 257 -10.01 -31.24 -4.06
N SER A 258 -10.88 -32.25 -3.91
CA SER A 258 -12.03 -32.46 -4.81
C SER A 258 -13.25 -31.61 -4.49
N HIS A 259 -13.63 -31.47 -3.22
CA HIS A 259 -14.87 -30.76 -2.83
C HIS A 259 -14.68 -29.26 -2.64
N GLY A 260 -13.45 -28.80 -2.37
CA GLY A 260 -13.15 -27.38 -2.16
C GLY A 260 -13.59 -26.81 -0.82
N THR A 261 -14.28 -27.58 0.01
CA THR A 261 -14.60 -27.18 1.39
C THR A 261 -13.32 -26.91 2.19
N TYR A 262 -13.41 -25.97 3.13
CA TYR A 262 -12.31 -25.61 4.01
C TYR A 262 -12.37 -26.44 5.29
N MET A 263 -11.21 -26.85 5.80
CA MET A 263 -11.11 -27.33 7.17
C MET A 263 -11.49 -26.20 8.13
N PRO A 264 -12.30 -26.47 9.17
CA PRO A 264 -12.57 -25.52 10.24
C PRO A 264 -11.27 -24.98 10.85
N TYR A 265 -11.27 -23.72 11.28
CA TYR A 265 -10.04 -23.05 11.71
C TYR A 265 -9.45 -23.67 12.97
N GLU A 266 -10.29 -24.04 13.93
CA GLU A 266 -9.89 -24.71 15.17
C GLU A 266 -9.23 -26.06 14.89
N GLU A 267 -9.82 -26.89 14.03
CA GLU A 267 -9.22 -28.17 13.60
C GLU A 267 -7.88 -27.97 12.88
N MET A 268 -7.79 -26.93 12.03
CA MET A 268 -6.54 -26.56 11.37
C MET A 268 -5.46 -26.16 12.39
N CYS A 269 -5.80 -25.38 13.41
CA CYS A 269 -4.90 -24.99 14.49
C CYS A 269 -4.40 -26.21 15.28
N GLU A 270 -5.30 -27.10 15.71
CA GLU A 270 -4.94 -28.33 16.43
C GLU A 270 -4.00 -29.21 15.61
N LEU A 271 -4.26 -29.34 14.30
CA LEU A 271 -3.39 -30.09 13.40
C LEU A 271 -2.02 -29.42 13.26
N CYS A 272 -1.97 -28.10 13.12
CA CYS A 272 -0.73 -27.35 13.07
C CYS A 272 0.11 -27.50 14.34
N GLU A 273 -0.51 -27.43 15.51
CA GLU A 273 0.16 -27.62 16.81
C GLU A 273 0.78 -29.02 16.92
N LYS A 274 0.09 -30.05 16.42
CA LYS A 274 0.61 -31.44 16.40
C LYS A 274 1.91 -31.57 15.60
N PHE A 275 2.03 -30.88 14.47
CA PHE A 275 3.21 -30.92 13.59
C PHE A 275 4.20 -29.77 13.83
N ASN A 276 3.90 -28.88 14.78
CA ASN A 276 4.63 -27.63 15.01
C ASN A 276 4.80 -26.80 13.73
N VAL A 277 3.70 -26.61 12.98
CA VAL A 277 3.64 -25.80 11.77
C VAL A 277 2.98 -24.45 12.09
N PRO A 278 3.63 -23.30 11.82
CA PRO A 278 3.02 -21.99 12.01
C PRO A 278 1.74 -21.81 11.21
N TYR A 279 0.75 -21.13 11.78
CA TYR A 279 -0.54 -20.84 11.15
C TYR A 279 -0.95 -19.38 11.33
N VAL A 280 -1.82 -18.92 10.44
CA VAL A 280 -2.32 -17.53 10.42
C VAL A 280 -3.09 -17.18 11.68
N THR A 281 -2.88 -15.97 12.17
CA THR A 281 -3.50 -15.46 13.39
C THR A 281 -4.90 -14.89 13.12
N CYS A 282 -5.78 -15.01 14.10
CA CYS A 282 -7.04 -14.27 14.12
C CYS A 282 -6.83 -12.94 14.86
N ILE A 283 -7.05 -11.82 14.18
CA ILE A 283 -6.77 -10.47 14.69
C ILE A 283 -7.86 -9.99 15.65
N PHE A 284 -9.12 -10.29 15.33
CA PHE A 284 -10.27 -9.92 16.17
C PHE A 284 -11.00 -11.17 16.63
N SER A 285 -11.26 -11.27 17.93
CA SER A 285 -11.96 -12.40 18.56
C SER A 285 -13.06 -11.89 19.47
N SER A 286 -14.21 -12.57 19.46
CA SER A 286 -15.30 -12.34 20.42
C SER A 286 -15.01 -12.92 21.81
N LYS A 287 -13.93 -13.70 21.98
CA LYS A 287 -13.51 -14.26 23.28
C LYS A 287 -12.43 -13.39 23.92
N SER A 288 -12.50 -13.16 25.23
CA SER A 288 -11.43 -12.48 25.99
C SER A 288 -10.12 -13.29 25.89
N ASN A 289 -9.04 -12.63 25.47
CA ASN A 289 -7.75 -13.27 25.18
C ASN A 289 -6.99 -13.58 26.47
N ASN A 290 -6.99 -14.85 26.91
CA ASN A 290 -6.00 -15.37 27.87
C ASN A 290 -4.90 -16.25 27.23
N ASN A 291 -5.00 -16.60 25.95
CA ASN A 291 -4.13 -17.62 25.32
C ASN A 291 -3.49 -17.19 23.98
N THR A 292 -3.02 -15.95 23.85
CA THR A 292 -2.11 -15.58 22.75
C THR A 292 -0.67 -15.89 23.15
N ARG A 293 -0.34 -17.18 23.32
CA ARG A 293 1.02 -17.64 23.68
C ARG A 293 1.72 -18.33 22.52
N VAL A 294 1.81 -17.65 21.38
CA VAL A 294 2.99 -17.70 20.50
C VAL A 294 3.21 -16.27 19.99
N ARG A 295 3.76 -15.42 20.86
CA ARG A 295 4.43 -14.20 20.43
C ARG A 295 5.64 -14.64 19.62
N ARG A 296 5.68 -14.31 18.32
CA ARG A 296 6.96 -14.14 17.61
C ARG A 296 7.75 -13.08 18.37
N SER A 297 8.91 -13.48 18.88
CA SER A 297 9.84 -12.59 19.56
C SER A 297 10.41 -11.56 18.58
N ASN A 298 10.22 -10.27 18.92
CA ASN A 298 11.15 -9.13 18.74
C ASN A 298 11.43 -8.68 17.27
N ASN A 299 11.33 -7.41 16.85
CA ASN A 299 11.50 -6.10 17.48
C ASN A 299 10.73 -5.02 16.68
N CYS A 300 9.89 -4.24 17.36
CA CYS A 300 9.70 -2.82 17.02
C CYS A 300 9.90 -2.04 18.31
N THR A 301 11.00 -1.28 18.38
CA THR A 301 11.23 -0.27 19.40
C THR A 301 10.09 0.74 19.35
N MET A 302 9.22 0.72 20.35
CA MET A 302 8.25 1.77 20.63
C MET A 302 8.56 2.34 22.00
N ASP A 303 8.69 3.65 21.99
CA ASP A 303 8.99 4.54 23.09
C ASP A 303 7.98 4.37 24.23
N SER A 304 8.47 4.41 25.46
CA SER A 304 7.73 4.05 26.66
C SER A 304 6.98 5.24 27.24
N THR A 305 5.81 5.58 26.71
CA THR A 305 4.76 6.29 27.46
C THR A 305 3.40 6.11 26.78
N ASP A 306 2.67 5.04 27.11
CA ASP A 306 1.21 5.15 27.07
C ASP A 306 0.53 4.24 28.11
N SER A 307 -0.20 4.88 29.00
CA SER A 307 -1.04 4.27 30.03
C SER A 307 -2.19 3.50 29.38
N SER A 308 -2.01 2.19 29.22
CA SER A 308 -3.07 1.32 28.71
C SER A 308 -4.25 1.23 29.72
N PRO A 309 -5.51 1.47 29.31
CA PRO A 309 -6.67 1.24 30.16
C PRO A 309 -6.93 -0.27 30.36
N PRO A 310 -7.67 -0.67 31.40
CA PRO A 310 -7.91 -2.08 31.71
C PRO A 310 -9.02 -2.60 30.77
N PHE A 311 -8.66 -3.30 29.69
CA PHE A 311 -9.65 -3.85 28.76
C PHE A 311 -9.83 -5.36 28.96
N ASN A 312 -10.92 -5.73 29.63
CA ASN A 312 -11.37 -7.12 29.74
C ASN A 312 -12.79 -7.31 29.14
N THR A 313 -13.16 -6.45 28.18
CA THR A 313 -14.47 -6.50 27.51
C THR A 313 -14.33 -7.23 26.17
N PRO A 314 -15.20 -8.22 25.87
CA PRO A 314 -15.26 -8.86 24.56
C PRO A 314 -15.41 -7.83 23.45
N LEU A 315 -14.64 -7.96 22.37
CA LEU A 315 -14.81 -7.13 21.19
C LEU A 315 -16.11 -7.54 20.48
N ILE A 316 -17.00 -6.59 20.29
CA ILE A 316 -18.24 -6.74 19.54
C ILE A 316 -18.14 -5.83 18.32
N ILE A 317 -18.44 -6.38 17.14
CA ILE A 317 -18.46 -5.64 15.88
C ILE A 317 -19.80 -5.88 15.21
N HIS A 318 -20.61 -4.84 15.08
CA HIS A 318 -21.98 -4.98 14.61
C HIS A 318 -22.13 -4.85 13.10
N THR A 319 -21.29 -4.02 12.47
CA THR A 319 -21.41 -3.70 11.04
C THR A 319 -20.09 -3.88 10.32
N PHE A 320 -20.18 -4.09 9.00
CA PHE A 320 -19.00 -4.19 8.15
C PHE A 320 -18.25 -2.85 8.06
N GLU A 321 -18.95 -1.72 8.17
CA GLU A 321 -18.32 -0.40 8.24
C GLU A 321 -17.55 -0.21 9.55
N GLU A 322 -18.07 -0.68 10.68
CA GLU A 322 -17.34 -0.69 11.95
C GLU A 322 -16.06 -1.53 11.85
N LEU A 323 -16.16 -2.73 11.28
CA LEU A 323 -15.01 -3.59 11.03
C LEU A 323 -13.96 -2.89 10.17
N LYS A 324 -14.39 -2.28 9.07
CA LYS A 324 -13.54 -1.56 8.13
C LYS A 324 -12.81 -0.40 8.81
N ASN A 325 -13.48 0.36 9.67
CA ASN A 325 -12.85 1.44 10.42
C ASN A 325 -11.76 0.91 11.36
N LYS A 326 -12.04 -0.16 12.11
CA LYS A 326 -11.02 -0.83 12.95
C LYS A 326 -9.83 -1.35 12.14
N VAL A 327 -10.07 -1.95 10.97
CA VAL A 327 -8.98 -2.43 10.10
C VAL A 327 -8.16 -1.27 9.53
N ASN A 328 -8.78 -0.12 9.23
CA ASN A 328 -8.09 1.06 8.70
C ASN A 328 -7.11 1.70 9.69
N GLU A 329 -7.30 1.49 10.99
CA GLU A 329 -6.41 1.97 12.05
C GLU A 329 -5.14 1.10 12.20
N LEU A 330 -5.16 -0.14 11.69
CA LEU A 330 -4.02 -1.04 11.77
C LEU A 330 -2.87 -0.60 10.85
N ARG A 331 -1.64 -0.79 11.33
CA ARG A 331 -0.39 -0.52 10.59
C ARG A 331 0.53 -1.73 10.68
N GLY A 332 1.47 -1.84 9.74
CA GLY A 332 2.44 -2.94 9.70
C GLY A 332 1.89 -4.27 9.20
N ILE A 333 0.63 -4.31 8.76
CA ILE A 333 0.01 -5.47 8.11
C ILE A 333 -0.70 -5.03 6.83
N GLU A 334 -0.88 -5.93 5.87
CA GLU A 334 -1.64 -5.62 4.65
C GLU A 334 -3.12 -5.37 4.96
N GLY A 335 -3.67 -6.13 5.89
CA GLY A 335 -5.07 -6.04 6.31
C GLY A 335 -5.56 -7.38 6.80
N VAL A 336 -6.82 -7.69 6.51
CA VAL A 336 -7.48 -8.89 7.01
C VAL A 336 -8.21 -9.65 5.91
N VAL A 337 -8.30 -10.96 6.09
CA VAL A 337 -9.21 -11.84 5.35
C VAL A 337 -10.36 -12.21 6.28
N LEU A 338 -11.58 -11.79 5.91
CA LEU A 338 -12.79 -12.29 6.55
C LEU A 338 -13.10 -13.66 5.95
N ARG A 339 -13.28 -14.67 6.79
CA ARG A 339 -13.70 -16.01 6.37
C ARG A 339 -14.95 -16.42 7.12
N HIS A 340 -16.04 -16.69 6.41
CA HIS A 340 -17.27 -17.17 7.03
C HIS A 340 -17.03 -18.54 7.68
N LYS A 341 -17.39 -18.71 8.95
CA LYS A 341 -17.03 -19.89 9.75
C LYS A 341 -17.63 -21.20 9.25
N LYS A 342 -18.86 -21.16 8.70
CA LYS A 342 -19.54 -22.35 8.18
C LYS A 342 -19.19 -22.61 6.71
N THR A 343 -19.56 -21.67 5.85
CA THR A 343 -19.40 -21.80 4.39
C THR A 343 -17.97 -21.64 3.89
N GLY A 344 -17.05 -21.00 4.62
CA GLY A 344 -15.70 -20.70 4.15
C GLY A 344 -15.61 -19.59 3.09
N GLU A 345 -16.71 -18.90 2.77
CA GLU A 345 -16.71 -17.71 1.88
C GLU A 345 -15.73 -16.65 2.41
N MET A 346 -14.96 -16.03 1.50
CA MET A 346 -13.95 -15.06 1.89
C MET A 346 -14.18 -13.68 1.31
N PHE A 347 -13.75 -12.67 2.07
CA PHE A 347 -13.59 -11.29 1.66
C PHE A 347 -12.26 -10.76 2.20
N LYS A 348 -11.74 -9.68 1.62
CA LYS A 348 -10.53 -9.03 2.13
C LYS A 348 -10.73 -7.55 2.36
N LEU A 349 -10.13 -7.04 3.42
CA LEU A 349 -9.99 -5.62 3.68
C LEU A 349 -8.50 -5.32 3.75
N LYS A 350 -8.03 -4.35 2.98
CA LYS A 350 -6.67 -3.83 3.12
C LYS A 350 -6.70 -2.65 4.08
N THR A 351 -5.66 -2.48 4.89
CA THR A 351 -5.52 -1.28 5.71
C THR A 351 -5.38 -0.06 4.81
N LYS A 352 -5.77 1.11 5.34
CA LYS A 352 -5.54 2.39 4.67
C LYS A 352 -4.04 2.61 4.40
N TRP A 353 -3.22 2.35 5.41
CA TRP A 353 -1.76 2.44 5.35
C TRP A 353 -1.17 1.60 4.21
N TYR A 354 -1.51 0.30 4.13
CA TYR A 354 -1.00 -0.56 3.07
C TYR A 354 -1.46 -0.11 1.70
N SER A 355 -2.73 0.28 1.56
CA SER A 355 -3.31 0.68 0.28
C SER A 355 -2.63 1.93 -0.28
N GLU A 356 -2.28 2.88 0.58
CA GLU A 356 -1.51 4.08 0.21
C GLU A 356 -0.09 3.71 -0.24
N LEU A 357 0.59 2.85 0.51
CA LEU A 357 1.96 2.41 0.19
C LEU A 357 2.03 1.58 -1.10
N HIS A 358 1.13 0.61 -1.27
CA HIS A 358 1.07 -0.23 -2.45
C HIS A 358 0.82 0.61 -3.71
N LYS A 359 -0.08 1.61 -3.64
CA LYS A 359 -0.30 2.57 -4.74
C LYS A 359 0.97 3.34 -5.06
N LYS A 360 1.65 3.89 -4.05
CA LYS A 360 2.95 4.56 -4.24
C LYS A 360 3.96 3.64 -4.89
N LYS A 361 4.12 2.40 -4.40
CA LYS A 361 5.08 1.42 -4.94
C LYS A 361 4.83 1.12 -6.41
N GLN A 362 3.60 0.79 -6.80
CA GLN A 362 3.26 0.50 -8.20
C GLN A 362 3.64 1.66 -9.14
N LEU A 363 3.41 2.91 -8.72
CA LEU A 363 3.72 4.09 -9.53
C LEU A 363 5.23 4.28 -9.79
N ILE A 364 6.09 3.62 -9.02
CA ILE A 364 7.55 3.79 -9.06
C ILE A 364 8.23 2.53 -9.62
N THR A 365 7.68 1.34 -9.37
CA THR A 365 8.27 0.06 -9.77
C THR A 365 7.77 -0.49 -11.11
N ASP A 366 6.68 0.04 -11.66
CA ASP A 366 6.27 -0.32 -13.01
C ASP A 366 7.37 0.08 -14.00
N SER A 367 7.58 -0.69 -15.07
CA SER A 367 8.67 -0.54 -16.06
C SER A 367 8.76 0.84 -16.74
N ASN A 368 7.80 1.72 -16.45
CA ASN A 368 7.75 3.10 -16.90
C ASN A 368 7.14 3.96 -15.77
N PRO A 369 7.89 4.25 -14.70
CA PRO A 369 7.37 5.08 -13.62
C PRO A 369 7.12 6.47 -14.18
N SER A 370 5.89 6.93 -14.06
CA SER A 370 5.54 8.27 -14.53
C SER A 370 6.38 9.28 -13.74
N PRO A 371 7.20 10.11 -14.40
CA PRO A 371 8.12 11.03 -13.73
C PRO A 371 7.44 11.83 -12.63
N SER A 372 6.20 12.28 -12.85
CA SER A 372 5.43 13.09 -11.91
C SER A 372 5.23 12.45 -10.52
N HIS A 373 5.15 11.12 -10.43
CA HIS A 373 4.95 10.42 -9.16
C HIS A 373 6.24 10.33 -8.35
N VAL A 374 7.37 10.09 -9.02
CA VAL A 374 8.69 10.10 -8.37
C VAL A 374 9.02 11.50 -7.85
N TRP A 375 8.75 12.53 -8.66
CA TRP A 375 8.85 13.92 -8.24
C TRP A 375 7.97 14.23 -7.03
N LYS A 376 6.72 13.77 -7.02
CA LYS A 376 5.83 13.97 -5.87
C LYS A 376 6.38 13.38 -4.58
N LEU A 377 6.97 12.18 -4.61
CA LEU A 377 7.54 11.55 -3.41
C LEU A 377 8.68 12.37 -2.81
N VAL A 378 9.56 12.88 -3.67
CA VAL A 378 10.68 13.75 -3.29
C VAL A 378 10.15 15.03 -2.65
N LEU A 379 9.16 15.67 -3.27
CA LEU A 379 8.59 16.94 -2.80
C LEU A 379 7.72 16.80 -1.55
N ASP A 380 7.11 15.64 -1.35
CA ASP A 380 6.37 15.29 -0.13
C ASP A 380 7.33 14.87 1.01
N GLU A 381 8.66 14.95 0.80
CA GLU A 381 9.71 14.53 1.75
C GLU A 381 9.57 13.07 2.24
N SER A 382 8.88 12.24 1.45
CA SER A 382 8.50 10.87 1.83
C SER A 382 9.42 9.81 1.24
N VAL A 383 10.60 10.22 0.75
CA VAL A 383 11.57 9.30 0.15
C VAL A 383 12.09 8.31 1.16
N ASP A 384 12.53 8.76 2.34
CA ASP A 384 13.08 7.86 3.36
C ASP A 384 12.05 6.85 3.87
N ASP A 385 10.79 7.28 4.03
CA ASP A 385 9.67 6.38 4.33
C ASP A 385 9.46 5.35 3.22
N PHE A 386 9.72 5.73 1.96
CA PHE A 386 9.46 4.90 0.81
C PHE A 386 10.58 3.89 0.48
N LEU A 387 11.83 4.22 0.81
CA LEU A 387 13.00 3.41 0.46
C LEU A 387 12.97 1.95 0.96
N PRO A 388 12.44 1.63 2.16
CA PRO A 388 12.26 0.25 2.59
C PRO A 388 11.41 -0.59 1.61
N PHE A 389 10.53 0.03 0.82
CA PHE A 389 9.63 -0.68 -0.09
C PHE A 389 10.26 -1.06 -1.44
N LEU A 390 11.47 -0.56 -1.74
CA LEU A 390 12.19 -0.92 -2.97
C LEU A 390 12.94 -2.24 -2.78
N ASN A 391 12.89 -3.08 -3.81
CA ASN A 391 13.35 -4.47 -3.71
C ASN A 391 14.87 -4.60 -3.87
N THR A 392 15.51 -3.66 -4.57
CA THR A 392 16.95 -3.72 -4.85
C THR A 392 17.68 -2.51 -4.30
N GLU A 393 18.91 -2.73 -3.80
CA GLU A 393 19.79 -1.62 -3.39
C GLU A 393 20.09 -0.66 -4.54
N LYS A 394 20.07 -1.15 -5.78
CA LYS A 394 20.20 -0.30 -6.97
C LYS A 394 19.05 0.69 -7.10
N GLU A 395 17.79 0.24 -6.96
CA GLU A 395 16.61 1.12 -6.99
C GLU A 395 16.65 2.14 -5.84
N LYS A 396 17.04 1.69 -4.64
CA LYS A 396 17.19 2.59 -3.48
C LYS A 396 18.24 3.66 -3.73
N GLN A 397 19.40 3.29 -4.25
CA GLN A 397 20.47 4.22 -4.61
C GLN A 397 20.03 5.18 -5.71
N GLU A 398 19.29 4.71 -6.71
CA GLU A 398 18.75 5.56 -7.79
C GLU A 398 17.74 6.59 -7.25
N LEU A 399 16.83 6.17 -6.37
CA LEU A 399 15.87 7.09 -5.75
C LEU A 399 16.55 8.10 -4.82
N ARG A 400 17.52 7.66 -3.99
CA ARG A 400 18.34 8.57 -3.17
C ARG A 400 19.10 9.57 -4.03
N ARG A 401 19.80 9.10 -5.06
CA ARG A 401 20.54 9.95 -6.01
C ARG A 401 19.62 10.98 -6.65
N PHE A 402 18.42 10.57 -7.08
CA PHE A 402 17.45 11.47 -7.67
C PHE A 402 16.89 12.49 -6.68
N ASN A 403 16.55 12.06 -5.46
CA ASN A 403 16.17 12.92 -4.35
C ASN A 403 17.21 14.02 -4.12
N ASP A 404 18.48 13.63 -4.00
CA ASP A 404 19.58 14.56 -3.76
C ASP A 404 19.74 15.53 -4.94
N GLN A 405 19.64 15.05 -6.18
CA GLN A 405 19.72 15.91 -7.36
C GLN A 405 18.60 16.94 -7.43
N VAL A 406 17.37 16.56 -7.08
CA VAL A 406 16.22 17.47 -7.07
C VAL A 406 16.38 18.51 -5.96
N TRP A 407 16.70 18.10 -4.74
CA TRP A 407 16.87 19.03 -3.62
C TRP A 407 18.05 19.99 -3.82
N ASN A 408 19.20 19.49 -4.27
CA ASN A 408 20.34 20.35 -4.61
C ASN A 408 20.00 21.37 -5.70
N ALA A 409 19.23 20.97 -6.73
CA ALA A 409 18.79 21.89 -7.78
C ALA A 409 17.81 22.94 -7.24
N ILE A 410 16.90 22.56 -6.34
CA ILE A 410 15.98 23.49 -5.67
C ILE A 410 16.76 24.48 -4.79
N ASP A 411 17.75 24.00 -4.04
CA ASP A 411 18.60 24.83 -3.19
C ASP A 411 19.42 25.84 -4.01
N GLU A 412 20.08 25.38 -5.07
CA GLU A 412 20.85 26.24 -5.99
C GLU A 412 19.94 27.29 -6.65
N CYS A 413 18.74 26.89 -7.08
CA CYS A 413 17.75 27.82 -7.63
C CYS A 413 17.30 28.85 -6.59
N ALA A 414 17.10 28.43 -5.34
CA ALA A 414 16.73 29.32 -4.25
C ALA A 414 17.83 30.33 -3.93
N GLU A 415 19.08 29.88 -3.84
CA GLU A 415 20.25 30.75 -3.62
C GLU A 415 20.42 31.77 -4.75
N ASN A 416 20.32 31.33 -6.00
CA ASN A 416 20.40 32.21 -7.16
C ASN A 416 19.28 33.24 -7.17
N ALA A 417 18.04 32.84 -6.87
CA ALA A 417 16.92 33.76 -6.78
C ALA A 417 17.16 34.82 -5.69
N LEU A 418 17.64 34.41 -4.51
CA LEU A 418 17.94 35.32 -3.42
C LEU A 418 19.06 36.29 -3.76
N LYS A 419 20.12 35.81 -4.44
CA LYS A 419 21.22 36.66 -4.89
C LYS A 419 20.72 37.75 -5.84
N VAL A 420 19.93 37.39 -6.86
CA VAL A 420 19.34 38.36 -7.80
C VAL A 420 18.44 39.36 -7.07
N VAL A 421 17.63 38.91 -6.10
CA VAL A 421 16.79 39.82 -5.30
C VAL A 421 17.64 40.78 -4.46
N GLN A 422 18.68 40.27 -3.79
CA GLN A 422 19.55 41.07 -2.93
C GLN A 422 20.33 42.11 -3.74
N GLU A 423 20.86 41.72 -4.91
CA GLU A 423 21.55 42.62 -5.82
C GLU A 423 20.58 43.68 -6.36
N ALA A 424 19.37 43.30 -6.78
CA ALA A 424 18.35 44.24 -7.23
C ALA A 424 17.93 45.23 -6.11
N MET A 425 17.85 44.76 -4.86
CA MET A 425 17.61 45.61 -3.70
C MET A 425 18.78 46.56 -3.41
N ASN A 426 20.02 46.10 -3.58
CA ASN A 426 21.22 46.92 -3.37
C ASN A 426 21.39 47.97 -4.49
N HIS A 427 21.08 47.63 -5.74
CA HIS A 427 20.97 48.58 -6.84
C HIS A 427 19.95 49.68 -6.55
N SER A 428 18.87 49.35 -5.83
CA SER A 428 17.89 50.35 -5.36
C SER A 428 18.46 51.31 -4.30
N HIS A 429 19.52 50.92 -3.56
CA HIS A 429 20.11 51.69 -2.46
C HIS A 429 21.37 52.49 -2.86
N CYS A 430 22.20 52.00 -3.78
CA CYS A 430 23.48 52.63 -4.14
C CYS A 430 23.31 53.98 -4.86
N GLU A 431 22.29 54.12 -5.71
CA GLU A 431 22.00 55.39 -6.41
C GLU A 431 21.25 56.41 -5.53
N LEU A 432 20.66 55.97 -4.42
CA LEU A 432 20.03 56.86 -3.44
C LEU A 432 21.09 57.69 -2.71
N ASN A 433 22.25 57.11 -2.40
CA ASN A 433 23.36 57.84 -1.80
C ASN A 433 24.03 58.78 -2.83
N GLY A 434 24.19 58.33 -4.09
CA GLY A 434 24.69 59.19 -5.17
C GLY A 434 23.77 60.37 -5.49
N ALA A 435 22.45 60.17 -5.51
CA ALA A 435 21.47 61.23 -5.74
C ALA A 435 21.35 62.20 -4.54
N VAL A 436 21.48 61.70 -3.32
CA VAL A 436 21.55 62.55 -2.11
C VAL A 436 22.84 63.36 -2.09
N ASP A 437 23.98 62.81 -2.53
CA ASP A 437 25.24 63.54 -2.63
C ASP A 437 25.22 64.59 -3.75
N VAL A 438 24.59 64.30 -4.90
CA VAL A 438 24.38 65.29 -5.97
C VAL A 438 23.41 66.38 -5.53
N ALA A 439 22.30 66.04 -4.87
CA ALA A 439 21.36 67.03 -4.31
C ALA A 439 22.01 67.87 -3.20
N ALA A 440 22.81 67.27 -2.32
CA ALA A 440 23.56 67.97 -1.27
C ALA A 440 24.68 68.86 -1.84
N SER A 441 25.25 68.49 -3.00
CA SER A 441 26.24 69.30 -3.73
C SER A 441 25.59 70.47 -4.46
N SER A 442 24.41 70.28 -5.07
CA SER A 442 23.62 71.35 -5.67
C SER A 442 23.09 72.34 -4.63
N ILE A 443 22.65 71.86 -3.45
CA ILE A 443 22.23 72.73 -2.33
C ILE A 443 23.42 73.53 -1.77
N ARG A 444 24.62 72.94 -1.68
CA ARG A 444 25.85 73.66 -1.31
C ARG A 444 26.27 74.72 -2.34
N ALA A 445 26.07 74.45 -3.63
CA ALA A 445 26.32 75.42 -4.70
C ALA A 445 25.30 76.58 -4.71
N MET A 446 24.05 76.34 -4.29
CA MET A 446 23.00 77.37 -4.19
C MET A 446 23.10 78.20 -2.90
N SER A 447 23.79 77.72 -1.86
CA SER A 447 23.94 78.41 -0.58
C SER A 447 25.08 79.45 -0.56
N SER A 448 25.87 79.56 -1.64
CA SER A 448 26.98 80.52 -1.74
C SER A 448 26.62 81.82 -2.46
N HIS A 449 25.38 82.00 -2.91
CA HIS A 449 24.87 83.26 -3.47
C HIS A 449 23.57 83.66 -2.74
N SER A 450 23.75 84.27 -1.58
CA SER A 450 22.72 85.10 -0.95
C SER A 450 22.53 86.38 -1.76
N SER A 451 21.31 86.64 -2.26
CA SER A 451 20.62 87.94 -2.15
C SER A 451 19.26 87.95 -2.84
N SER A 452 18.22 88.14 -2.01
CA SER A 452 16.98 88.88 -2.29
C SER A 452 15.80 88.23 -3.01
N SER A 453 14.65 88.42 -2.35
CA SER A 453 13.25 88.41 -2.77
C SER A 453 12.48 87.08 -2.78
N GLN A 454 11.45 87.10 -1.94
CA GLN A 454 10.42 86.10 -1.72
C GLN A 454 9.49 86.00 -2.93
N GLN A 455 9.12 84.78 -3.31
CA GLN A 455 7.78 84.48 -3.80
C GLN A 455 7.44 83.01 -3.49
N GLU A 456 6.35 82.84 -2.73
CA GLU A 456 5.69 81.55 -2.49
C GLU A 456 5.29 80.90 -3.81
N THR A 457 5.81 79.70 -4.06
CA THR A 457 5.21 78.75 -4.99
C THR A 457 5.09 77.40 -4.30
N GLN A 458 3.86 76.89 -4.29
CA GLN A 458 3.47 75.56 -3.82
C GLN A 458 4.41 74.48 -4.39
N PRO A 459 4.90 73.50 -3.61
CA PRO A 459 5.53 72.33 -4.19
C PRO A 459 4.43 71.49 -4.85
N SER A 460 4.38 71.56 -6.17
CA SER A 460 3.69 70.60 -7.02
C SER A 460 4.13 69.18 -6.63
N SER A 461 3.15 68.29 -6.52
CA SER A 461 3.33 66.86 -6.34
C SER A 461 4.14 66.29 -7.51
N SER A 462 5.45 66.22 -7.34
CA SER A 462 6.32 65.48 -8.26
C SER A 462 6.09 63.97 -8.08
N PRO A 463 5.99 63.20 -9.17
CA PRO A 463 5.71 61.78 -9.09
C PRO A 463 6.97 61.01 -8.66
N LEU A 464 6.92 60.33 -7.51
CA LEU A 464 7.78 59.20 -7.15
C LEU A 464 6.89 57.94 -7.13
N PRO A 465 7.28 56.74 -7.61
CA PRO A 465 8.44 56.33 -8.41
C PRO A 465 8.04 55.36 -9.56
N THR A 466 7.70 55.84 -10.75
CA THR A 466 7.38 54.96 -11.90
C THR A 466 8.61 54.51 -12.69
N PHE A 467 9.72 55.26 -12.66
CA PHE A 467 10.95 54.94 -13.40
C PHE A 467 11.76 53.79 -12.77
N ARG A 468 11.88 53.73 -11.44
CA ARG A 468 12.65 52.69 -10.72
C ARG A 468 12.10 51.27 -10.88
N ALA A 469 10.77 51.13 -11.00
CA ALA A 469 10.15 49.82 -11.17
C ALA A 469 10.55 49.17 -12.51
N LYS A 470 10.71 49.99 -13.56
CA LYS A 470 11.08 49.54 -14.90
C LYS A 470 12.53 49.08 -14.96
N GLU A 471 13.46 49.80 -14.33
CA GLU A 471 14.88 49.47 -14.26
C GLU A 471 15.13 48.20 -13.44
N ILE A 472 14.51 48.08 -12.26
CA ILE A 472 14.59 46.87 -11.45
C ILE A 472 13.95 45.69 -12.17
N SER A 473 12.83 45.91 -12.86
CA SER A 473 12.19 44.87 -13.67
C SER A 473 13.07 44.42 -14.83
N GLN A 474 13.80 45.34 -15.46
CA GLN A 474 14.75 45.02 -16.52
C GLN A 474 15.96 44.27 -15.97
N TYR A 475 16.54 44.75 -14.87
CA TYR A 475 17.65 44.08 -14.17
C TYR A 475 17.30 42.63 -13.81
N ILE A 476 16.16 42.41 -13.15
CA ILE A 476 15.69 41.07 -12.83
C ILE A 476 15.49 40.23 -14.10
N THR A 477 14.96 40.82 -15.17
CA THR A 477 14.77 40.12 -16.44
C THR A 477 16.10 39.66 -17.05
N ASP A 478 17.13 40.49 -17.00
CA ASP A 478 18.44 40.19 -17.58
C ASP A 478 19.19 39.15 -16.72
N HIS A 479 19.14 39.28 -15.39
CA HIS A 479 19.84 38.39 -14.45
C HIS A 479 19.11 37.06 -14.18
N THR A 480 17.91 36.91 -14.73
CA THR A 480 17.18 35.63 -14.77
C THR A 480 17.39 34.89 -16.09
N ASN A 481 18.33 35.35 -16.93
CA ASN A 481 18.57 34.85 -18.29
C ASN A 481 17.29 34.79 -19.13
N HIS A 482 16.38 35.75 -18.92
CA HIS A 482 15.06 35.79 -19.54
C HIS A 482 14.15 34.57 -19.26
N ASN A 483 14.51 33.66 -18.34
CA ASN A 483 13.65 32.55 -17.96
C ASN A 483 12.39 33.09 -17.29
N ILE A 484 11.24 32.93 -17.96
CA ILE A 484 9.98 33.57 -17.57
C ILE A 484 9.50 33.07 -16.20
N ILE A 485 9.76 31.81 -15.86
CA ILE A 485 9.31 31.20 -14.60
C ILE A 485 10.20 31.62 -13.45
N PHE A 486 11.51 31.50 -13.65
CA PHE A 486 12.50 31.95 -12.66
C PHE A 486 12.31 33.44 -12.37
N ARG A 487 12.09 34.25 -13.40
CA ARG A 487 11.70 35.66 -13.27
C ARG A 487 10.45 35.88 -12.42
N LYS A 488 9.38 35.10 -12.65
CA LYS A 488 8.15 35.18 -11.84
C LYS A 488 8.41 34.83 -10.37
N ILE A 489 9.25 33.83 -10.10
CA ILE A 489 9.65 33.45 -8.74
C ILE A 489 10.41 34.59 -8.08
N VAL A 490 11.44 35.13 -8.75
CA VAL A 490 12.23 36.28 -8.26
C VAL A 490 11.34 37.49 -7.96
N PHE A 491 10.38 37.83 -8.83
CA PHE A 491 9.44 38.92 -8.56
C PHE A 491 8.53 38.67 -7.35
N LYS A 492 8.01 37.44 -7.19
CA LYS A 492 7.18 37.09 -6.04
C LYS A 492 7.96 37.15 -4.73
N VAL A 493 9.17 36.57 -4.72
CA VAL A 493 10.07 36.56 -3.57
C VAL A 493 10.44 37.98 -3.18
N LYS A 494 10.83 38.83 -4.16
CA LYS A 494 11.07 40.26 -3.92
C LYS A 494 9.84 40.95 -3.32
N GLY A 495 8.65 40.73 -3.89
CA GLY A 495 7.41 41.31 -3.39
C GLY A 495 7.10 40.92 -1.94
N GLU A 496 7.35 39.66 -1.56
CA GLU A 496 7.19 39.21 -0.17
C GLU A 496 8.26 39.79 0.77
N LEU A 497 9.52 39.89 0.33
CA LEU A 497 10.58 40.54 1.13
C LEU A 497 10.34 42.03 1.31
N ASP A 498 9.84 42.73 0.28
CA ASP A 498 9.43 44.13 0.37
C ASP A 498 8.27 44.30 1.35
N LYS A 499 7.26 43.42 1.31
CA LYS A 499 6.17 43.41 2.30
C LYS A 499 6.69 43.18 3.71
N ARG A 500 7.67 42.30 3.92
CA ARG A 500 8.28 42.05 5.24
C ARG A 500 9.11 43.23 5.72
N LYS A 501 9.88 43.90 4.86
CA LYS A 501 10.55 45.17 5.20
C LYS A 501 9.52 46.25 5.56
N LEU A 502 8.41 46.32 4.83
CA LEU A 502 7.30 47.22 5.14
C LEU A 502 6.63 46.87 6.47
N GLN A 503 6.41 45.58 6.75
CA GLN A 503 5.81 45.09 7.98
C GLN A 503 6.75 45.27 9.17
N GLN A 504 8.06 45.05 9.04
CA GLN A 504 9.05 45.38 10.08
C GLN A 504 9.15 46.89 10.31
N SER A 505 9.03 47.71 9.25
CA SER A 505 8.96 49.18 9.33
C SER A 505 7.67 49.68 10.00
N MET A 506 6.53 49.05 9.67
CA MET A 506 5.25 49.34 10.28
C MET A 506 5.18 48.81 11.71
N ASP A 507 5.65 47.60 12.00
CA ASP A 507 5.77 47.03 13.35
C ASP A 507 6.79 47.82 14.18
N PHE A 508 7.83 48.41 13.60
CA PHE A 508 8.72 49.36 14.31
C PHE A 508 7.99 50.67 14.67
N LYS A 509 7.09 51.15 13.80
CA LYS A 509 6.21 52.31 14.05
C LYS A 509 5.00 51.97 14.94
N GLN A 510 4.54 50.72 14.95
CA GLN A 510 3.38 50.20 15.68
C GLN A 510 3.79 49.68 17.07
N SER A 511 5.04 49.23 17.24
CA SER A 511 5.69 48.95 18.54
C SER A 511 5.91 50.23 19.38
N LEU A 512 5.76 51.40 18.75
CA LEU A 512 5.63 52.69 19.46
C LEU A 512 4.18 53.02 19.84
N LYS A 513 3.17 52.19 19.48
CA LYS A 513 1.77 52.51 19.76
C LYS A 513 0.87 51.45 20.38
N GLU A 514 1.04 50.14 20.20
CA GLU A 514 0.07 49.22 20.82
C GLU A 514 0.59 47.79 21.05
N ILE A 515 0.60 47.41 22.33
CA ILE A 515 0.60 46.03 22.82
C ILE A 515 -0.85 45.54 22.82
N HIS A 516 -1.07 44.30 22.35
CA HIS A 516 -2.29 43.46 22.35
C HIS A 516 -3.36 43.64 21.25
N ALA A 517 -3.46 42.65 20.33
CA ALA A 517 -4.70 41.89 20.01
C ALA A 517 -4.46 40.81 18.92
N CYS A 518 -5.30 39.77 18.93
CA CYS A 518 -5.08 38.40 18.42
C CYS A 518 -5.44 38.07 16.94
N THR A 519 -4.74 37.03 16.44
CA THR A 519 -5.16 35.83 15.64
C THR A 519 -5.74 35.86 14.21
N ASN A 520 -5.19 34.91 13.43
CA ASN A 520 -5.79 33.98 12.45
C ASN A 520 -6.26 34.44 11.06
N THR A 521 -5.45 34.08 10.05
CA THR A 521 -5.82 33.42 8.77
C THR A 521 -4.51 32.98 8.08
N ASN A 522 -4.56 32.17 7.01
CA ASN A 522 -3.45 31.57 6.24
C ASN A 522 -2.22 32.46 5.87
N LYS A 523 -2.21 33.74 6.24
CA LYS A 523 -1.03 34.61 6.28
C LYS A 523 0.00 34.21 7.34
N GLY A 524 -0.38 33.45 8.37
CA GLY A 524 0.51 33.09 9.49
C GLY A 524 1.70 32.20 9.10
N ILE A 525 1.51 31.26 8.17
CA ILE A 525 2.56 30.30 7.80
C ILE A 525 3.71 31.01 7.04
N MET A 526 3.38 31.97 6.18
CA MET A 526 4.39 32.74 5.43
C MET A 526 5.17 33.73 6.31
N SER A 527 4.74 34.02 7.54
CA SER A 527 5.44 34.94 8.45
C SER A 527 6.69 34.32 9.08
N ILE A 528 6.80 33.00 9.10
CA ILE A 528 7.86 32.27 9.83
C ILE A 528 8.93 31.72 8.87
N MET A 529 8.63 31.63 7.57
CA MET A 529 9.53 31.05 6.57
C MET A 529 10.74 31.94 6.31
N THR A 530 11.95 31.38 6.26
CA THR A 530 13.16 32.06 5.78
C THR A 530 13.00 32.48 4.31
N PRO A 531 13.76 33.49 3.81
CA PRO A 531 13.73 33.86 2.39
C PRO A 531 13.95 32.67 1.45
N GLN A 532 14.80 31.72 1.84
CA GLN A 532 15.07 30.50 1.08
C GLN A 532 13.84 29.57 1.04
N GLU A 533 13.17 29.37 2.17
CA GLU A 533 11.92 28.60 2.24
C GLU A 533 10.79 29.23 1.41
N VAL A 534 10.70 30.56 1.33
CA VAL A 534 9.75 31.27 0.46
C VAL A 534 10.01 30.93 -1.02
N VAL A 535 11.28 30.89 -1.43
CA VAL A 535 11.63 30.49 -2.80
C VAL A 535 11.26 29.03 -3.05
N LYS A 536 11.62 28.11 -2.14
CA LYS A 536 11.26 26.68 -2.23
C LYS A 536 9.75 26.50 -2.38
N TYR A 537 8.95 27.19 -1.57
CA TYR A 537 7.50 27.17 -1.65
C TYR A 537 6.98 27.61 -3.02
N PHE A 538 7.51 28.70 -3.57
CA PHE A 538 7.08 29.17 -4.89
C PHE A 538 7.50 28.20 -6.00
N ILE A 539 8.70 27.61 -5.94
CA ILE A 539 9.12 26.57 -6.87
C ILE A 539 8.14 25.40 -6.82
N MET A 540 7.81 24.88 -5.63
CA MET A 540 6.86 23.77 -5.46
C MET A 540 5.47 24.06 -6.06
N GLN A 541 4.98 25.30 -5.97
CA GLN A 541 3.70 25.71 -6.58
C GLN A 541 3.69 25.65 -8.12
N TYR A 542 4.86 25.72 -8.77
CA TYR A 542 5.00 25.53 -10.21
C TYR A 542 5.23 24.07 -10.59
N ILE A 543 5.84 23.26 -9.71
CA ILE A 543 6.09 21.84 -10.00
C ILE A 543 4.81 21.03 -10.21
N PHE A 544 3.77 21.31 -9.45
CA PHE A 544 2.49 20.64 -9.62
C PHE A 544 1.70 21.09 -10.87
N LYS A 545 2.22 22.05 -11.66
CA LYS A 545 1.54 22.59 -12.85
C LYS A 545 2.11 22.08 -14.16
N ASP A 546 3.43 21.96 -14.28
CA ASP A 546 4.11 21.47 -15.49
C ASP A 546 5.58 21.13 -15.18
N LEU A 547 6.01 19.90 -15.52
CA LEU A 547 7.35 19.41 -15.21
C LEU A 547 8.45 20.01 -16.10
N GLU A 548 8.17 20.29 -17.36
CA GLU A 548 9.19 20.84 -18.28
C GLU A 548 9.52 22.29 -17.93
N LEU A 549 8.50 23.04 -17.52
CA LEU A 549 8.63 24.39 -16.97
C LEU A 549 9.55 24.43 -15.73
N VAL A 550 9.48 23.39 -14.89
CA VAL A 550 10.36 23.28 -13.70
C VAL A 550 11.80 23.01 -14.11
N LYS A 551 12.04 22.06 -15.01
CA LYS A 551 13.40 21.73 -15.48
C LYS A 551 14.08 22.96 -16.07
N GLU A 552 13.31 23.76 -16.82
CA GLU A 552 13.76 25.05 -17.34
C GLU A 552 14.12 26.00 -16.19
N CYS A 553 13.23 26.14 -15.19
CA CYS A 553 13.47 26.99 -14.01
C CYS A 553 14.68 26.56 -13.17
N LEU A 554 14.91 25.26 -13.01
CA LEU A 554 16.07 24.72 -12.30
C LEU A 554 17.35 24.77 -13.13
N ASN A 555 17.27 25.11 -14.42
CA ASN A 555 18.37 25.02 -15.39
C ASN A 555 19.01 23.61 -15.43
N ARG A 556 18.19 22.56 -15.24
CA ARG A 556 18.62 21.15 -15.23
C ARG A 556 17.74 20.34 -16.19
N PRO A 557 17.88 20.50 -17.53
CA PRO A 557 17.06 19.77 -18.51
C PRO A 557 17.27 18.24 -18.47
N HIS A 558 18.40 17.79 -17.90
CA HIS A 558 18.79 16.39 -17.73
C HIS A 558 18.36 15.80 -16.38
N LEU A 559 17.63 16.54 -15.54
CA LEU A 559 17.14 16.05 -14.25
C LEU A 559 15.99 15.07 -14.48
N VAL A 560 16.34 13.79 -14.52
CA VAL A 560 15.51 12.73 -15.05
C VAL A 560 15.76 11.45 -14.24
N TYR A 561 14.69 10.80 -13.79
CA TYR A 561 14.74 9.51 -13.13
C TYR A 561 14.88 8.39 -14.19
N ASN A 562 16.11 7.93 -14.45
CA ASN A 562 16.53 6.99 -15.51
C ASN A 562 16.31 7.46 -16.96
N ASN A 563 17.21 7.07 -17.87
CA ASN A 563 17.22 7.42 -19.30
C ASN A 563 15.90 7.02 -20.00
N TYR A 564 14.91 7.91 -20.04
CA TYR A 564 13.69 7.72 -20.83
C TYR A 564 14.05 7.77 -22.32
N ARG A 565 13.85 6.67 -23.05
CA ARG A 565 13.45 6.77 -24.45
C ARG A 565 11.94 6.92 -24.46
N VAL A 566 11.46 8.07 -24.91
CA VAL A 566 10.10 8.19 -25.43
C VAL A 566 10.00 7.19 -26.58
N ILE A 567 9.16 6.16 -26.44
CA ILE A 567 8.67 5.36 -27.58
C ILE A 567 7.27 5.86 -27.89
#